data_AF-A0A969S602-F1
#
_entry.id   AF-A0A969S602-F1
#
_cell.length_a   1.000
_cell.length_b   1.000
_cell.length_c   1.000
_cell.angle_alpha   90.00
_cell.angle_beta   90.00
_cell.angle_gamma   90.00
#
_symmetry.space_group_name_H-M   'P 1'
#
loop_
_entity.id
_entity.type
_entity.pdbx_description
1 polymer ?
#
loop_
_entity_poly.entity_id
_entity_poly.type
_entity_poly.pdbx_seq_one_letter_code
_entity_poly.pdbx_strand_id
1 'polypeptide(L)' 'MTSKQSPPPRIIGVAAPTATTSLASLTNLGPKSAAFLAAAGIKTLDQLAALGAVAAYAKVKMIQPKTSLNLLWALEGAL' A
#
# COMPACT_ATOMS: atom_id res chain seq x y z
N MET A 1 18.73 27.95 -38.92
CA MET A 1 17.35 27.45 -38.74
C MET A 1 17.38 26.30 -37.75
N THR A 2 16.79 26.55 -36.60
CA THR A 2 16.62 25.67 -35.44
C THR A 2 15.65 24.54 -35.77
N SER A 3 15.96 23.29 -35.39
CA SER A 3 14.93 22.43 -34.83
C SER A 3 15.50 21.54 -33.74
N LYS A 4 14.91 21.67 -32.56
CA LYS A 4 15.25 21.04 -31.29
C LYS A 4 14.94 19.55 -31.34
N GLN A 5 15.97 18.70 -31.29
CA GLN A 5 15.78 17.29 -30.92
C GLN A 5 15.61 17.24 -29.39
N SER A 6 14.37 17.16 -28.93
CA SER A 6 14.05 16.92 -27.52
C SER A 6 14.62 15.56 -27.07
N PRO A 7 15.30 15.47 -25.92
CA PRO A 7 15.69 14.18 -25.36
C PRO A 7 14.45 13.44 -24.83
N PRO A 8 14.38 12.10 -24.95
CA PRO A 8 13.33 11.31 -24.31
C PRO A 8 13.45 11.40 -22.78
N PRO A 9 12.34 11.41 -22.03
CA PRO A 9 12.39 11.30 -20.58
C PRO A 9 13.01 9.94 -20.23
N ARG A 10 14.17 10.02 -19.58
CA ARG A 10 14.89 8.90 -18.98
C ARG A 10 13.98 8.26 -17.94
N ILE A 11 13.40 7.11 -18.29
CA ILE A 11 12.74 6.24 -17.33
C ILE A 11 13.77 5.86 -16.27
N ILE A 12 13.56 6.39 -15.07
CA ILE A 12 14.37 6.08 -13.89
C ILE A 12 14.05 4.62 -13.55
N GLY A 13 15.10 3.81 -13.43
CA GLY A 13 14.99 2.37 -13.22
C GLY A 13 14.14 2.04 -11.99
N VAL A 14 13.16 1.17 -12.17
CA VAL A 14 12.59 0.40 -11.08
C VAL A 14 13.21 -0.99 -11.15
N ALA A 15 14.12 -1.23 -10.22
CA ALA A 15 14.73 -2.51 -9.97
C ALA A 15 13.66 -3.56 -9.57
N ALA A 16 13.82 -4.76 -10.12
CA ALA A 16 13.41 -6.08 -9.65
C ALA A 16 12.22 -6.20 -8.67
N PRO A 17 11.13 -6.94 -9.01
CA PRO A 17 10.16 -7.39 -8.03
C PRO A 17 10.69 -8.66 -7.33
N THR A 18 11.74 -8.53 -6.52
CA THR A 18 12.16 -9.58 -5.58
C THR A 18 12.22 -9.00 -4.18
N ALA A 19 11.06 -8.56 -3.69
CA ALA A 19 10.82 -8.41 -2.27
C ALA A 19 9.34 -8.74 -2.03
N THR A 20 9.08 -10.02 -1.76
CA THR A 20 7.83 -10.48 -1.13
C THR A 20 7.82 -9.95 0.30
N THR A 21 7.76 -8.63 0.48
CA THR A 21 7.54 -8.02 1.79
C THR A 21 6.06 -8.21 2.09
N SER A 22 5.75 -9.43 2.53
CA SER A 22 4.44 -9.78 3.05
C SER A 22 4.04 -8.77 4.10
N LEU A 23 2.76 -8.37 4.16
CA LEU A 23 2.21 -7.47 5.19
C LEU A 23 2.52 -7.95 6.62
N ALA A 24 2.93 -9.21 6.80
CA ALA A 24 3.42 -9.79 8.04
C ALA A 24 4.78 -9.23 8.54
N SER A 25 5.57 -8.56 7.69
CA SER A 25 6.84 -7.91 8.08
C SER A 25 6.66 -6.47 8.58
N LEU A 26 5.45 -5.91 8.48
CA LEU A 26 5.14 -4.59 9.05
C LEU A 26 4.92 -4.75 10.55
N THR A 27 5.89 -4.28 11.34
CA THR A 27 5.91 -4.34 12.82
C THR A 27 4.63 -3.81 13.49
N ASN A 28 3.87 -2.96 12.81
CA ASN A 28 2.64 -2.35 13.34
C ASN A 28 1.35 -3.13 12.98
N LEU A 29 1.43 -4.19 12.17
CA LEU A 29 0.28 -4.87 11.59
C LEU A 29 0.10 -6.27 12.20
N GLY A 30 -0.73 -6.36 13.24
CA GLY A 30 -1.05 -7.64 13.87
C GLY A 30 -1.76 -8.62 12.91
N PRO A 31 -1.68 -9.94 13.15
CA PRO A 31 -2.20 -10.98 12.24
C PRO A 31 -3.70 -10.83 11.95
N LYS A 32 -4.47 -10.33 12.92
CA LYS A 32 -5.91 -10.04 12.78
C LYS A 32 -6.18 -8.91 11.79
N SER A 33 -5.37 -7.86 11.83
CA SER A 33 -5.48 -6.70 10.94
C SER A 33 -5.07 -7.06 9.51
N ALA A 34 -4.04 -7.90 9.35
CA ALA A 34 -3.64 -8.43 8.04
C ALA A 34 -4.75 -9.29 7.40
N ALA A 35 -5.44 -10.12 8.19
CA ALA A 35 -6.58 -10.88 7.71
C ALA A 35 -7.74 -9.98 7.23
N PHE A 36 -8.02 -8.88 7.93
CA PHE A 36 -9.05 -7.92 7.50
C PHE A 36 -8.67 -7.17 6.23
N LEU A 37 -7.40 -6.80 6.06
CA LEU A 37 -6.91 -6.21 4.82
C LEU A 37 -7.02 -7.18 3.65
N ALA A 38 -6.62 -8.44 3.86
CA ALA A 38 -6.77 -9.48 2.85
C ALA A 38 -8.25 -9.72 2.47
N ALA A 39 -9.15 -9.69 3.45
CA ALA A 39 -10.60 -9.79 3.23
C ALA A 39 -11.16 -8.55 2.49
N ALA A 40 -10.58 -7.37 2.73
CA ALA A 40 -10.87 -6.13 1.99
C ALA A 40 -10.22 -6.07 0.60
N GLY A 41 -9.50 -7.13 0.19
CA GLY A 41 -8.83 -7.23 -1.10
C GLY A 41 -7.47 -6.53 -1.18
N ILE A 42 -6.92 -6.10 -0.04
CA ILE A 42 -5.61 -5.43 0.07
C ILE A 42 -4.61 -6.46 0.58
N LYS A 43 -3.84 -7.04 -0.35
CA LYS A 43 -2.92 -8.15 -0.03
C LYS A 43 -1.45 -7.74 -0.05
N THR A 44 -1.14 -6.59 -0.65
CA THR A 44 0.22 -6.11 -0.85
C THR A 44 0.38 -4.67 -0.38
N LEU A 45 1.61 -4.30 -0.04
CA LEU A 45 1.97 -2.95 0.34
C LEU A 45 1.78 -1.99 -0.84
N ASP A 46 2.08 -2.42 -2.06
CA ASP A 46 1.83 -1.65 -3.29
C ASP A 46 0.35 -1.31 -3.47
N GLN A 47 -0.56 -2.27 -3.23
CA GLN A 47 -1.99 -1.99 -3.25
C GLN A 47 -2.41 -1.04 -2.14
N LEU A 48 -1.81 -1.17 -0.95
CA LEU A 48 -2.07 -0.25 0.16
C LEU A 48 -1.57 1.18 -0.18
N ALA A 49 -0.40 1.32 -0.80
CA ALA A 49 0.18 2.60 -1.21
C ALA A 49 -0.63 3.26 -2.33
N ALA A 50 -1.08 2.48 -3.32
CA ALA A 50 -1.93 2.96 -4.38
C ALA A 50 -3.32 3.43 -3.86
N LEU A 51 -3.84 2.78 -2.81
CA LEU A 51 -5.13 3.13 -2.22
C LEU A 51 -5.03 4.27 -1.19
N GLY A 52 -3.96 4.29 -0.41
CA GLY A 52 -3.78 5.11 0.78
C GLY A 52 -4.40 4.52 2.06
N ALA A 53 -3.87 4.90 3.22
CA ALA A 53 -4.24 4.37 4.53
C ALA A 53 -5.72 4.60 4.88
N VAL A 54 -6.26 5.79 4.57
CA VAL A 54 -7.65 6.16 4.88
C VAL A 54 -8.65 5.34 4.05
N ALA A 55 -8.41 5.20 2.74
CA ALA A 55 -9.27 4.41 1.87
C ALA A 55 -9.22 2.92 2.23
N ALA A 56 -8.03 2.42 2.60
CA ALA A 56 -7.85 1.04 3.05
C ALA A 56 -8.61 0.76 4.35
N TYR A 57 -8.50 1.67 5.33
CA TYR A 57 -9.26 1.61 6.57
C TYR A 57 -10.77 1.65 6.32
N ALA A 58 -11.25 2.52 5.43
CA ALA A 58 -12.66 2.61 5.08
C ALA A 58 -13.21 1.28 4.51
N LYS A 59 -12.47 0.63 3.59
CA LYS A 59 -12.84 -0.69 3.06
C LYS A 59 -12.91 -1.74 4.15
N VAL A 60 -11.93 -1.76 5.06
CA VAL A 60 -11.94 -2.69 6.20
C VAL A 60 -13.10 -2.41 7.14
N LYS A 61 -13.42 -1.14 7.40
CA LYS A 61 -14.52 -0.72 8.29
C LYS A 61 -15.90 -1.16 7.78
N MET A 62 -16.09 -1.22 6.46
CA MET A 62 -17.32 -1.72 5.84
C MET A 62 -17.56 -3.21 6.11
N ILE A 63 -16.48 -4.01 6.12
CA ILE A 63 -16.56 -5.46 6.34
C ILE A 63 -16.53 -5.78 7.85
N GLN A 64 -15.79 -4.99 8.60
CA GLN A 64 -15.57 -5.17 10.03
C GLN A 64 -15.81 -3.85 10.78
N PRO A 65 -17.05 -3.57 11.24
CA PRO A 65 -17.39 -2.34 11.94
C PRO A 65 -16.64 -2.17 13.26
N LYS A 66 -16.18 -3.27 13.88
CA LYS A 66 -15.40 -3.29 15.13
C LYS A 66 -13.93 -2.89 14.96
N THR A 67 -13.51 -2.54 13.74
CA THR A 67 -12.14 -2.11 13.49
C THR A 67 -11.85 -0.79 14.21
N SER A 68 -10.77 -0.76 14.97
CA SER A 68 -10.34 0.39 15.77
C SER A 68 -9.42 1.33 14.99
N LEU A 69 -9.27 2.56 15.49
CA LEU A 69 -8.35 3.56 14.94
C LEU A 69 -6.90 3.07 14.90
N ASN A 70 -6.55 2.11 15.75
CA ASN A 70 -5.22 1.49 15.76
C ASN A 70 -4.86 0.87 14.40
N LEU A 71 -5.83 0.35 13.64
CA LEU A 71 -5.59 -0.11 12.29
C LEU A 71 -5.18 1.05 11.37
N LEU A 72 -5.90 2.18 11.44
CA LEU A 72 -5.60 3.33 10.59
C LEU A 72 -4.16 3.82 10.83
N TRP A 73 -3.75 3.94 12.09
CA TRP A 73 -2.38 4.32 12.45
C TRP A 73 -1.34 3.31 11.97
N ALA A 74 -1.64 2.01 12.09
CA ALA A 74 -0.77 0.97 11.57
C ALA A 74 -0.61 1.01 10.05
N LEU A 75 -1.66 1.43 9.31
CA LEU A 75 -1.62 1.61 7.87
C LEU A 75 -0.85 2.88 7.48
N GLU A 76 -1.00 3.96 8.25
CA GLU A 76 -0.28 5.21 8.02
C GLU A 76 1.23 5.03 8.24
N GLY A 77 1.63 4.44 9.37
CA GLY A 77 3.03 4.10 9.62
C GLY A 77 3.58 2.93 8.77
N ALA A 78 2.76 2.35 7.90
CA ALA A 78 3.17 1.35 6.91
C ALA A 78 3.42 1.94 5.52
N LEU A 79 2.89 3.13 5.26
CA LEU A 79 3.14 3.94 4.06
C LEU A 79 4.36 4.83 4.26
#